data_AF-A0A8J2RRC0-F1
#
_entry.id   AF-A0A8J2RRC0-F1
#
_cell.length_a   1.000
_cell.length_b   1.000
_cell.length_c   1.000
_cell.angle_alpha   90.00
_cell.angle_beta   90.00
_cell.angle_gamma   90.00
#
_symmetry.space_group_name_H-M   'P 1'
#
loop_
_entity.id
_entity.type
_entity.pdbx_description
1 polymer ?
#
loop_
_entity_poly.entity_id
_entity_poly.type
_entity_poly.pdbx_seq_one_letter_code
_entity_poly.pdbx_strand_id
1 'polypeptide(L)'
;MEKVGAGAFLVPYLITILFAGVPMFFLELALGQYLRIGGLGVWKVTPFFKGVGYAAVINAAWLNIYYIVILAWCLFYFLVSLSKVLPWGSCDNLWNTETCVSAYSRQNLTSYVEGNTTFYNLNGTIYAAANLTDPVKEYWEYVN
;
A
#
# COMPACT_ATOMS: atom_id res chain seq x y z
N MET A 1 1.85 -12.77 5.52
CA MET A 1 1.79 -13.70 4.38
C MET A 1 3.12 -14.46 4.27
N GLU A 2 3.51 -15.15 5.34
CA GLU A 2 4.90 -15.61 5.50
C GLU A 2 5.00 -17.04 6.03
N LYS A 3 3.92 -17.84 5.90
CA LYS A 3 3.86 -19.21 6.43
C LYS A 3 3.68 -20.32 5.40
N VAL A 4 3.59 -20.02 4.10
CA VAL A 4 3.78 -21.01 3.03
C VAL A 4 4.39 -20.23 1.87
N GLY A 5 5.56 -20.65 1.38
CA GLY A 5 6.47 -19.83 0.58
C GLY A 5 5.80 -19.03 -0.54
N ALA A 6 6.17 -17.75 -0.66
CA ALA A 6 5.67 -16.83 -1.69
C ALA A 6 5.77 -17.39 -3.13
N GLY A 7 6.69 -18.31 -3.40
CA GLY A 7 6.82 -19.01 -4.68
C GLY A 7 5.75 -20.07 -4.97
N ALA A 8 5.15 -20.70 -3.94
CA ALA A 8 4.11 -21.71 -4.13
C ALA A 8 2.76 -21.10 -4.56
N PHE A 9 2.53 -19.82 -4.25
CA PHE A 9 1.37 -19.06 -4.74
C PHE A 9 1.55 -18.55 -6.18
N LEU A 10 2.80 -18.44 -6.64
CA LEU A 10 3.12 -17.99 -7.99
C LEU A 10 2.66 -19.00 -9.06
N VAL A 11 2.78 -20.31 -8.77
CA VAL A 11 2.38 -21.39 -9.70
C VAL A 11 0.88 -21.32 -10.06
N PRO A 12 -0.07 -21.31 -9.10
CA PRO A 12 -1.49 -21.19 -9.44
C PRO A 12 -1.81 -19.82 -10.05
N TYR A 13 -1.14 -18.74 -9.64
CA TYR A 13 -1.33 -17.41 -10.23
C TYR A 13 -0.95 -17.35 -11.72
N LEU A 14 0.17 -17.96 -12.11
CA LEU A 14 0.60 -18.03 -13.51
C LEU A 14 -0.35 -18.89 -14.36
N ILE A 15 -0.85 -20.00 -13.81
CA ILE A 15 -1.82 -20.86 -14.48
C ILE A 15 -3.13 -20.10 -14.73
N THR A 16 -3.68 -19.41 -13.73
CA THR A 16 -4.93 -18.66 -13.90
C THR A 16 -4.77 -17.47 -14.85
N ILE A 17 -3.61 -16.81 -14.87
CA ILE A 17 -3.32 -15.77 -15.86
C ILE A 17 -3.26 -16.36 -17.26
N LEU A 18 -2.51 -17.44 -17.48
CA LEU A 18 -2.31 -18.00 -18.82
C LEU A 18 -3.62 -18.55 -19.40
N PHE A 19 -4.42 -19.25 -18.59
CA PHE A 19 -5.62 -19.93 -19.06
C PHE A 19 -6.90 -19.10 -18.95
N ALA A 20 -6.98 -18.11 -18.04
CA ALA A 20 -8.19 -17.31 -17.83
C ALA A 20 -7.97 -15.81 -18.11
N GLY A 21 -6.88 -15.24 -17.59
CA GLY A 21 -6.57 -13.81 -17.74
C GLY A 21 -6.26 -13.40 -19.17
N VAL A 22 -5.28 -14.06 -19.81
CA VAL A 22 -4.84 -13.74 -21.18
C VAL A 22 -5.97 -13.93 -22.19
N PRO A 23 -6.75 -15.04 -22.18
CA PRO A 23 -7.88 -15.20 -23.09
C PRO A 23 -8.98 -14.17 -22.87
N MET A 24 -9.28 -13.81 -21.61
CA MET A 24 -10.28 -12.79 -21.29
C MET A 24 -9.86 -11.39 -21.78
N PHE A 25 -8.60 -11.03 -21.57
CA PHE A 25 -8.05 -9.76 -22.06
C PHE A 25 -8.05 -9.69 -23.58
N PHE A 26 -7.66 -10.78 -24.26
CA PHE A 26 -7.69 -10.85 -25.71
C PHE A 26 -9.12 -10.73 -26.26
N LEU A 27 -10.10 -11.38 -25.61
CA LEU A 27 -11.52 -11.25 -25.98
C LEU A 27 -12.00 -9.80 -25.86
N GLU A 28 -11.66 -9.12 -24.77
CA GLU A 28 -12.02 -7.71 -24.58
C GLU A 28 -11.40 -6.80 -25.65
N LEU A 29 -10.12 -6.98 -25.96
CA LEU A 29 -9.43 -6.24 -27.01
C LEU A 29 -10.03 -6.51 -28.40
N ALA A 30 -10.26 -7.78 -28.74
CA ALA A 30 -10.84 -8.17 -30.03
C ALA A 30 -12.26 -7.59 -30.21
N LEU A 31 -13.09 -7.64 -29.16
CA LEU A 31 -14.42 -7.02 -29.16
C LEU A 31 -14.35 -5.50 -29.29
N GLY A 32 -13.43 -4.85 -28.57
CA GLY A 32 -13.20 -3.41 -28.66
C GLY A 32 -12.76 -2.97 -30.06
N GLN A 33 -11.85 -3.72 -30.69
CA GLN A 33 -11.37 -3.45 -32.04
C GLN A 33 -12.41 -3.76 -33.13
N TYR A 34 -13.19 -4.83 -32.99
CA TYR A 34 -14.20 -5.23 -33.98
C TYR A 34 -15.41 -4.29 -33.98
N LEU A 35 -15.88 -3.88 -32.81
CA LEU A 35 -17.12 -3.11 -32.70
C LEU A 35 -16.90 -1.61 -32.86
N ARG A 36 -15.67 -1.09 -32.69
CA ARG A 36 -15.32 0.34 -32.84
C ARG A 36 -16.28 1.33 -32.14
N ILE A 37 -17.04 0.84 -31.18
CA ILE A 37 -18.08 1.53 -30.43
C ILE A 37 -17.66 1.46 -28.96
N GLY A 38 -17.90 2.53 -28.19
CA GLY A 38 -17.54 2.56 -26.76
C GLY A 38 -18.12 1.39 -25.96
N GLY A 39 -17.52 1.06 -24.81
CA GLY A 39 -17.79 -0.17 -24.05
C GLY A 39 -19.25 -0.43 -23.67
N LEU A 40 -20.11 0.60 -23.60
CA LEU A 40 -21.56 0.43 -23.39
C LEU A 40 -22.34 0.04 -24.67
N GLY A 41 -21.84 0.42 -25.85
CA GLY A 41 -22.49 0.11 -27.12
C GLY A 41 -22.15 -1.28 -27.68
N VAL A 42 -21.07 -1.90 -27.19
CA VAL A 42 -20.69 -3.31 -27.47
C VAL A 42 -21.81 -4.28 -27.07
N TRP A 43 -22.49 -4.01 -25.95
CA TRP A 43 -23.57 -4.87 -25.44
C TRP A 43 -24.90 -4.75 -26.20
N LYS A 44 -24.96 -3.99 -27.30
CA LYS A 44 -26.11 -4.02 -28.23
C LYS A 44 -26.16 -5.31 -29.06
N VAL A 45 -25.03 -6.01 -29.21
CA VAL A 45 -24.94 -7.28 -29.97
C VAL A 45 -25.59 -8.45 -29.20
N THR A 46 -25.46 -8.47 -27.88
CA THR A 46 -26.10 -9.46 -26.99
C THR A 46 -26.78 -8.78 -25.81
N PRO A 47 -28.10 -8.50 -25.87
CA PRO A 47 -28.80 -7.72 -24.85
C PRO A 47 -28.85 -8.38 -23.47
N PHE A 48 -28.60 -9.70 -23.39
CA PHE A 48 -28.53 -10.46 -22.14
C PHE A 48 -27.42 -9.96 -21.20
N PHE A 49 -26.27 -9.53 -21.75
CA PHE A 49 -25.11 -9.09 -20.95
C PHE A 49 -25.03 -7.57 -20.77
N LYS A 50 -26.06 -6.82 -21.15
CA LYS A 50 -26.09 -5.36 -21.02
C LYS A 50 -25.89 -4.88 -19.58
N GLY A 51 -26.37 -5.64 -18.59
CA GLY A 51 -26.16 -5.37 -17.17
C GLY A 51 -24.68 -5.42 -16.74
N VAL A 52 -23.89 -6.32 -17.32
CA VAL A 52 -22.45 -6.45 -17.03
C VAL A 52 -21.70 -5.21 -17.49
N GLY A 53 -22.07 -4.64 -18.64
CA GLY A 53 -21.51 -3.37 -19.12
C GLY A 53 -21.76 -2.20 -18.19
N TYR A 54 -22.99 -2.05 -17.67
CA TYR A 54 -23.28 -0.99 -16.70
C TYR A 54 -22.54 -1.20 -15.38
N ALA A 55 -22.46 -2.43 -14.89
CA ALA A 55 -21.69 -2.75 -13.70
C ALA A 55 -20.20 -2.43 -13.88
N ALA A 56 -19.62 -2.70 -15.05
CA ALA A 56 -18.23 -2.36 -15.34
C ALA A 56 -17.99 -0.83 -15.30
N VAL A 57 -18.91 -0.03 -15.84
CA VAL A 57 -18.80 1.44 -15.80
C VAL A 57 -18.91 1.99 -14.38
N ILE A 58 -19.83 1.46 -13.57
CA ILE A 58 -19.97 1.86 -12.17
C ILE A 58 -18.71 1.47 -11.37
N ASN A 59 -18.19 0.27 -11.57
CA ASN A 59 -16.93 -0.17 -10.96
C ASN A 59 -15.76 0.74 -11.38
N ALA A 60 -15.64 1.08 -12.66
CA ALA A 60 -14.61 1.98 -13.16
C ALA A 60 -14.70 3.37 -12.52
N ALA A 61 -15.91 3.90 -12.32
CA ALA A 61 -16.13 5.17 -11.64
C ALA A 61 -15.70 5.13 -10.16
N TRP A 62 -16.06 4.07 -9.43
CA TRP A 62 -15.64 3.89 -8.03
C TRP A 62 -14.13 3.72 -7.89
N LEU A 63 -13.51 2.92 -8.77
CA LEU A 63 -12.07 2.78 -8.82
C LEU A 63 -11.39 4.13 -9.08
N ASN A 64 -11.90 4.93 -10.02
CA ASN A 64 -11.34 6.24 -10.32
C ASN A 64 -11.33 7.18 -9.10
N ILE A 65 -12.45 7.27 -8.38
CA ILE A 65 -12.55 8.09 -7.16
C ILE A 65 -11.54 7.63 -6.11
N TYR A 66 -11.48 6.32 -5.84
CA TYR A 66 -10.54 5.74 -4.87
C TYR A 66 -9.07 5.97 -5.27
N TYR A 67 -8.74 5.74 -6.54
CA TYR A 67 -7.37 5.89 -7.04
C TYR A 67 -6.89 7.35 -7.03
N ILE A 68 -7.75 8.33 -7.30
CA ILE A 68 -7.38 9.75 -7.22
C ILE A 68 -6.94 10.12 -5.79
N VAL A 69 -7.62 9.61 -4.75
CA VAL A 69 -7.25 9.86 -3.35
C VAL A 69 -5.87 9.28 -3.04
N ILE A 70 -5.62 8.03 -3.44
CA ILE A 70 -4.30 7.40 -3.24
C ILE A 70 -3.21 8.16 -3.97
N LEU A 71 -3.44 8.52 -5.24
CA LEU A 71 -2.47 9.28 -6.03
C LEU A 71 -2.19 10.65 -5.41
N ALA A 72 -3.20 11.31 -4.83
CA ALA A 72 -3.01 12.57 -4.11
C ALA A 72 -2.10 12.38 -2.89
N TRP A 73 -2.31 11.34 -2.08
CA TRP A 73 -1.42 11.00 -0.97
C TRP A 73 -0.01 10.68 -1.46
N CYS A 74 0.15 9.81 -2.47
CA CYS A 74 1.46 9.48 -3.03
C CYS A 74 2.20 10.73 -3.54
N LEU A 75 1.51 11.64 -4.23
CA LEU A 75 2.09 12.89 -4.71
C LEU A 75 2.49 13.81 -3.56
N PHE A 76 1.65 13.93 -2.53
CA PHE A 76 1.96 14.69 -1.32
C PHE A 76 3.23 14.18 -0.65
N TYR A 77 3.31 12.88 -0.36
CA TYR A 77 4.49 12.24 0.24
C TYR A 77 5.73 12.37 -0.65
N PHE A 78 5.56 12.26 -1.97
CA PHE A 78 6.65 12.45 -2.94
C PHE A 78 7.22 13.88 -2.89
N LEU A 79 6.34 14.89 -2.91
CA LEU A 79 6.77 16.30 -2.86
C LEU A 79 7.41 16.66 -1.53
N VAL A 80 6.85 16.19 -0.40
CA VAL A 80 7.45 16.40 0.93
C VAL A 80 8.81 15.71 1.03
N SER A 81 9.00 14.56 0.38
CA SER A 81 10.29 13.85 0.36
C SER A 81 11.40 14.59 -0.40
N LEU A 82 11.06 15.58 -1.24
CA LEU A 82 12.07 16.47 -1.87
C LEU A 82 12.59 17.55 -0.90
N SER A 83 11.98 17.68 0.28
CA SER A 83 12.41 18.63 1.29
C SER A 83 13.66 18.14 2.01
N LYS A 84 14.54 19.08 2.43
CA LYS A 84 15.79 18.74 3.12
C LYS A 84 15.57 18.05 4.47
N VAL A 85 14.50 18.42 5.18
CA VAL A 85 14.13 17.84 6.47
C VAL A 85 12.75 17.24 6.33
N LEU A 86 12.66 15.92 6.51
CA LEU A 86 11.39 15.19 6.41
C LEU A 86 10.69 15.22 7.78
N PRO A 87 9.38 15.50 7.84
CA PRO A 87 8.67 15.62 9.11
C PRO A 87 8.57 14.28 9.86
N TRP A 88 8.59 13.14 9.17
CA TRP A 88 8.64 11.79 9.78
C TRP A 88 10.05 11.21 9.85
N GLY A 89 11.09 12.01 9.56
CA GLY A 89 12.48 11.56 9.52
C GLY A 89 13.18 11.58 10.89
N SER A 90 12.78 12.47 11.79
CA SER A 90 13.40 12.64 13.11
C SER A 90 12.36 12.65 14.23
N CYS A 91 12.84 12.45 15.47
CA CYS A 91 12.03 12.55 16.67
C CYS A 91 11.92 14.00 17.20
N ASP A 92 12.49 15.00 16.51
CA ASP A 92 12.56 16.40 16.95
C ASP A 92 11.32 17.24 16.56
N ASN A 93 10.13 16.67 16.67
CA ASN A 93 8.87 17.36 16.35
C ASN A 93 7.97 17.51 17.58
N LEU A 94 7.07 18.50 17.53
CA LEU A 94 6.16 18.85 18.63
C LEU A 94 5.17 17.73 18.98
N TRP A 95 4.88 16.84 18.05
CA TRP A 95 3.92 15.74 18.21
C TRP A 95 4.57 14.43 18.69
N ASN A 96 5.90 14.39 18.81
CA ASN A 96 6.58 13.16 19.18
C ASN A 96 6.59 12.93 20.69
N THR A 97 6.56 11.66 21.09
CA THR A 97 6.64 11.26 22.50
C THR A 97 8.09 11.04 22.95
N GLU A 98 8.31 10.98 24.27
CA GLU A 98 9.64 10.68 24.86
C GLU A 98 10.16 9.28 24.49
N THR A 99 9.28 8.39 24.01
CA THR A 99 9.61 7.04 23.56
C THR A 99 9.94 6.94 22.08
N CYS A 100 9.87 8.06 21.33
CA CYS A 100 10.25 8.12 19.92
C CYS A 100 11.76 7.94 19.76
N VAL A 101 12.16 6.96 18.95
CA VAL A 101 13.56 6.74 18.58
C VAL A 101 13.66 6.48 17.08
N SER A 102 14.46 7.28 16.38
CA SER A 102 14.73 7.02 14.96
C SER A 102 15.54 5.73 14.78
N ALA A 103 15.35 5.04 13.64
CA ALA A 103 16.08 3.81 13.34
C ALA A 103 17.61 3.98 13.39
N TYR A 104 18.10 5.17 13.02
CA TYR A 104 19.52 5.52 13.13
C TYR A 104 19.96 5.69 14.60
N SER A 105 19.18 6.41 15.41
CA SER A 105 19.49 6.58 16.83
C SER A 105 19.46 5.25 17.59
N ARG A 106 18.52 4.36 17.25
CA ARG A 106 18.36 3.05 17.88
C ARG A 106 19.60 2.17 17.76
N GLN A 107 20.39 2.30 16.71
CA GLN A 107 21.65 1.56 16.53
C GLN A 107 22.75 2.01 17.50
N ASN A 108 22.71 3.26 17.95
CA ASN A 108 23.68 3.82 18.88
C ASN A 108 23.28 3.62 20.36
N LEU A 109 22.07 3.10 20.63
CA LEU A 109 21.60 2.81 21.98
C LEU A 109 22.23 1.52 22.51
N THR A 110 22.58 1.51 23.80
CA THR A 110 22.97 0.28 24.47
C THR A 110 21.74 -0.60 24.65
N SER A 111 21.79 -1.78 24.03
CA SER A 111 20.77 -2.80 24.20
C SER A 111 21.25 -3.86 25.17
N TYR A 112 20.33 -4.38 25.96
CA TYR A 112 20.57 -5.55 26.79
C TYR A 112 19.37 -6.48 26.72
N VAL A 113 19.64 -7.76 26.90
CA VAL A 113 18.64 -8.81 26.79
C VAL A 113 18.41 -9.38 28.18
N GLU A 114 17.16 -9.33 28.62
CA GLU A 114 16.72 -9.98 29.85
C GLU A 114 15.61 -10.96 29.48
N GLY A 115 15.89 -12.27 29.62
CA GLY A 115 15.02 -13.33 29.13
C GLY A 115 14.87 -13.31 27.60
N ASN A 116 13.63 -13.33 27.10
CA ASN A 116 13.32 -13.25 25.66
C ASN A 116 13.08 -11.82 25.17
N THR A 117 13.31 -10.81 26.01
CA THR A 117 12.99 -9.40 25.72
C THR A 117 14.25 -8.55 25.63
N THR A 118 14.33 -7.75 24.57
CA THR A 118 15.39 -6.74 24.36
C THR A 118 14.95 -5.42 24.97
N PHE A 119 15.83 -4.77 25.72
CA PHE A 119 15.63 -3.47 26.33
C PHE A 119 16.67 -2.48 25.80
N TYR A 120 16.30 -1.20 25.77
CA TYR A 120 17.16 -0.08 25.37
C TYR A 120 17.25 0.94 26.50
N ASN A 121 18.45 1.49 26.72
CA ASN A 121 18.64 2.62 27.63
C ASN A 121 18.48 3.94 26.87
N LEU A 122 17.53 4.77 27.29
CA LEU A 122 17.23 6.09 26.73
C LEU A 122 17.39 7.12 27.84
N ASN A 123 18.38 8.02 27.74
CA ASN A 123 18.62 9.08 28.72
C ASN A 123 18.62 8.61 30.19
N GLY A 124 19.08 7.38 30.46
CA GLY A 124 19.15 6.80 31.81
C GLY A 124 17.91 6.02 32.24
N THR A 125 16.80 6.06 31.50
CA THR A 125 15.63 5.19 31.72
C THR A 125 15.64 4.00 30.77
N ILE A 126 15.06 2.91 31.23
CA ILE A 126 15.02 1.63 30.51
C ILE A 126 13.65 1.46 29.87
N TYR A 127 13.63 1.14 28.58
CA TYR A 127 12.40 0.80 27.87
C TYR A 127 12.55 -0.55 27.16
N ALA A 128 11.48 -1.34 27.17
CA ALA A 128 11.40 -2.54 26.35
C ALA A 128 11.32 -2.16 24.87
N ALA A 129 11.96 -2.93 23.99
CA ALA A 129 11.95 -2.71 22.54
C ALA A 129 10.54 -2.54 21.95
N ALA A 130 9.57 -3.27 22.49
CA ALA A 130 8.16 -3.20 22.07
C ALA A 130 7.48 -1.86 22.40
N ASN A 131 8.01 -1.11 23.37
CA ASN A 131 7.45 0.18 23.81
C ASN A 131 8.05 1.37 23.08
N LEU A 132 9.15 1.19 22.34
CA LEU A 132 9.73 2.27 21.55
C LEU A 132 8.94 2.44 20.25
N THR A 133 8.69 3.70 19.90
CA THR A 133 7.99 4.11 18.68
C THR A 133 8.97 4.69 17.67
N ASP A 134 8.64 4.55 16.39
CA ASP A 134 9.42 5.14 15.29
C ASP A 134 8.78 6.48 14.88
N PRO A 135 9.57 7.48 14.41
CA PRO A 135 9.06 8.79 14.04
C PRO A 135 8.01 8.75 12.91
N VAL A 136 8.11 7.76 12.02
CA VAL A 136 7.11 7.51 10.98
C VAL A 136 5.78 7.10 11.59
N LYS A 137 5.79 6.18 12.56
CA LYS A 137 4.57 5.69 13.19
C LYS A 137 3.85 6.81 13.95
N GLU A 138 4.58 7.61 14.71
CA GLU A 138 4.00 8.73 15.46
C GLU A 138 3.45 9.82 14.54
N TYR A 139 4.12 10.09 13.41
CA TYR A 139 3.59 11.02 12.41
C TYR A 139 2.20 10.58 11.91
N TRP A 140 2.02 9.29 11.62
CA TRP A 140 0.73 8.76 11.17
C TRP A 140 -0.34 8.73 12.26
N GLU A 141 0.04 8.58 13.53
CA GLU A 141 -0.91 8.47 14.65
C GLU A 141 -1.34 9.84 15.20
N TYR A 142 -0.47 10.86 15.15
CA TYR A 142 -0.71 12.14 15.81
C TYR A 142 -0.89 13.34 14.87
N VAL A 143 -0.44 13.27 13.62
CA VAL A 143 -0.44 14.43 12.69
C VAL A 143 -1.49 14.30 11.60
N ASN A 144 -1.76 13.08 11.13
CA ASN A 144 -2.66 12.81 10.02
C ASN A 144 -3.99 12.21 10.50
#